data_AF-A0A1C6QTX2-F1
#
_entry.id   AF-A0A1C6QTX2-F1
#
_cell.length_a   1.000
_cell.length_b   1.000
_cell.length_c   1.000
_cell.angle_alpha   90.00
_cell.angle_beta   90.00
_cell.angle_gamma   90.00
#
_symmetry.space_group_name_H-M   'P 1'
#
loop_
_entity.id
_entity.type
_entity.pdbx_description
1 polymer ?
#
loop_
_entity_poly.entity_id
_entity_poly.type
_entity_poly.pdbx_seq_one_letter_code
_entity_poly.pdbx_strand_id
1 'polypeptide(L)'
;MTALAAEVLLRLTDRLTDPFPPPADEPWRAQSLAEGSAGIALLHIERARLGLTPWKHAHHWITEAVTGEVSAADTTGLFLGAPAVAFLLSTAPPSVEHLYADARATLHRHITELAHRRTDTALERIHHGAPASFAEYDVFYGLTGIGAHLLRTDPGGTAMERVLGYLVALTRPLGEDHRGLPGWWVDHGPNREDSADFPGGHGNLGVAHGITGSLLLLAQALRRGIAVPGQSEAIRTICDHLDTWRQQSETGPWWPEHLTRHDLSTGHPHQPGPARPSWCYGTTGIARAGQLAGIALNDTKLQVTHEDALHQVLTDPVQLASITDNGLCHGWAGIYQTAVRAASDALDPRLRALPALLSTAFPDRTHPSEDRNLGFLNGYAGTALALTTLTAQHSPTSGWDACLLID
;
A
#
# COMPACT_ATOMS: atom_id res chain seq x y z
N MET A 1 -3.69 -22.74 -18.29
CA MET A 1 -3.61 -21.82 -17.13
C MET A 1 -4.03 -20.40 -17.52
N THR A 2 -3.47 -19.82 -18.59
CA THR A 2 -3.84 -18.47 -19.08
C THR A 2 -5.29 -18.30 -19.53
N ALA A 3 -5.96 -19.37 -20.00
CA ALA A 3 -7.32 -19.28 -20.53
C ALA A 3 -8.37 -18.87 -19.47
N LEU A 4 -8.36 -19.46 -18.28
CA LEU A 4 -9.29 -19.09 -17.22
C LEU A 4 -9.03 -17.67 -16.72
N ALA A 5 -7.74 -17.31 -16.52
CA ALA A 5 -7.36 -15.95 -16.15
C ALA A 5 -7.86 -14.91 -17.15
N ALA A 6 -7.72 -15.18 -18.45
CA ALA A 6 -8.21 -14.32 -19.51
C ALA A 6 -9.74 -14.23 -19.54
N GLU A 7 -10.45 -15.34 -19.32
CA GLU A 7 -11.91 -15.37 -19.24
C GLU A 7 -12.44 -14.55 -18.06
N VAL A 8 -11.88 -14.75 -16.87
CA VAL A 8 -12.25 -13.98 -15.66
C VAL A 8 -11.93 -12.50 -15.89
N LEU A 9 -10.75 -12.18 -16.42
CA LEU A 9 -10.36 -10.81 -16.74
C LEU A 9 -11.37 -10.14 -17.68
N LEU A 10 -11.79 -10.81 -18.75
CA LEU A 10 -12.79 -10.31 -19.68
C LEU A 10 -14.11 -10.00 -18.97
N ARG A 11 -14.64 -10.95 -18.19
CA ARG A 11 -15.89 -10.76 -17.43
C ARG A 11 -15.83 -9.57 -16.46
N LEU A 12 -14.70 -9.38 -15.79
CA LEU A 12 -14.50 -8.25 -14.88
C LEU A 12 -14.41 -6.93 -15.65
N THR A 13 -13.69 -6.89 -16.76
CA THR A 13 -13.53 -5.67 -17.57
C THR A 13 -14.81 -5.27 -18.27
N ASP A 14 -15.65 -6.22 -18.69
CA ASP A 14 -16.94 -5.96 -19.32
C ASP A 14 -17.87 -5.18 -18.38
N ARG A 15 -17.84 -5.51 -17.07
CA ARG A 15 -18.58 -4.79 -16.01
C ARG A 15 -18.04 -3.39 -15.72
N LEU A 16 -16.87 -3.03 -16.23
CA LEU A 16 -16.18 -1.76 -16.02
C LEU A 16 -16.04 -0.96 -17.32
N THR A 17 -16.85 -1.28 -18.34
CA THR A 17 -16.77 -0.64 -19.67
C THR A 17 -17.14 0.84 -19.58
N ASP A 18 -18.30 1.13 -18.98
CA ASP A 18 -18.87 2.46 -18.93
C ASP A 18 -18.80 3.03 -17.50
N PRO A 19 -18.41 4.30 -17.34
CA PRO A 19 -18.48 4.98 -16.06
C PRO A 19 -19.91 5.06 -15.53
N PHE A 20 -20.03 4.89 -14.23
CA PHE A 20 -21.25 5.20 -13.48
C PHE A 20 -20.94 6.39 -12.58
N PRO A 21 -21.84 7.39 -12.52
CA PRO A 21 -21.63 8.53 -11.65
C PRO A 21 -21.61 8.07 -10.18
N PRO A 22 -20.83 8.72 -9.31
CA PRO A 22 -20.90 8.46 -7.88
C PRO A 22 -22.31 8.74 -7.34
N PRO A 23 -22.71 8.13 -6.22
CA PRO A 23 -23.92 8.53 -5.51
C PRO A 23 -23.92 10.03 -5.23
N ALA A 24 -25.08 10.68 -5.34
CA ALA A 24 -25.20 12.13 -5.21
C ALA A 24 -24.81 12.66 -3.83
N ASP A 25 -24.94 11.82 -2.79
CA ASP A 25 -24.54 12.06 -1.41
C ASP A 25 -23.04 11.80 -1.15
N GLU A 26 -22.34 11.15 -2.09
CA GLU A 26 -20.92 10.84 -2.01
C GLU A 26 -20.13 11.24 -3.27
N PRO A 27 -20.19 12.51 -3.71
CA PRO A 27 -19.49 12.97 -4.91
C PRO A 27 -17.97 12.81 -4.79
N TRP A 28 -17.43 12.80 -3.55
CA TRP A 28 -16.03 12.53 -3.26
C TRP A 28 -15.57 11.13 -3.70
N ARG A 29 -16.51 10.18 -3.88
CA ARG A 29 -16.19 8.81 -4.28
C ARG A 29 -15.58 8.74 -5.68
N ALA A 30 -15.92 9.66 -6.60
CA ALA A 30 -15.33 9.67 -7.95
C ALA A 30 -13.79 9.80 -7.94
N GLN A 31 -13.26 10.66 -7.06
CA GLN A 31 -11.82 10.90 -6.89
C GLN A 31 -11.14 9.89 -5.92
N SER A 32 -11.88 8.90 -5.40
CA SER A 32 -11.31 7.85 -4.56
C SER A 32 -10.50 6.87 -5.41
N LEU A 33 -9.23 6.70 -5.08
CA LEU A 33 -8.41 5.65 -5.70
C LEU A 33 -8.91 4.28 -5.26
N ALA A 34 -9.43 4.14 -4.04
CA ALA A 34 -9.82 2.84 -3.48
C ALA A 34 -11.10 2.29 -4.10
N GLU A 35 -12.12 3.13 -4.28
CA GLU A 35 -13.49 2.69 -4.57
C GLU A 35 -14.10 3.37 -5.80
N GLY A 36 -13.43 4.40 -6.32
CA GLY A 36 -13.98 5.32 -7.31
C GLY A 36 -13.50 5.13 -8.73
N SER A 37 -13.98 6.04 -9.58
CA SER A 37 -13.58 6.21 -10.97
C SER A 37 -12.07 6.40 -11.11
N ALA A 38 -11.40 7.07 -10.16
CA ALA A 38 -9.94 7.21 -10.18
C ALA A 38 -9.22 5.85 -10.12
N GLY A 39 -9.70 4.94 -9.26
CA GLY A 39 -9.18 3.58 -9.16
C GLY A 39 -9.45 2.73 -10.40
N ILE A 40 -10.66 2.84 -10.96
CA ILE A 40 -11.06 2.13 -12.17
C ILE A 40 -10.29 2.63 -13.39
N ALA A 41 -9.97 3.93 -13.44
CA ALA A 41 -9.15 4.51 -14.50
C ALA A 41 -7.77 3.86 -14.61
N LEU A 42 -7.14 3.44 -13.50
CA LEU A 42 -5.85 2.73 -13.51
C LEU A 42 -5.90 1.44 -14.36
N LEU A 43 -7.00 0.68 -14.28
CA LEU A 43 -7.21 -0.52 -15.10
C LEU A 43 -7.21 -0.17 -16.59
N HIS A 44 -7.96 0.86 -16.98
CA HIS A 44 -8.06 1.26 -18.37
C HIS A 44 -6.77 1.88 -18.90
N ILE A 45 -6.01 2.57 -18.05
CA ILE A 45 -4.67 3.06 -18.39
C ILE A 45 -3.72 1.89 -18.66
N GLU A 46 -3.65 0.87 -17.79
CA GLU A 46 -2.80 -0.30 -18.01
C GLU A 46 -3.17 -1.02 -19.31
N ARG A 47 -4.47 -1.25 -19.54
CA ARG A 47 -4.95 -1.90 -20.78
C ARG A 47 -4.62 -1.10 -22.04
N ALA A 48 -4.73 0.23 -21.98
CA ALA A 48 -4.37 1.09 -23.11
C ALA A 48 -2.87 1.09 -23.38
N ARG A 49 -2.03 1.08 -22.34
CA ARG A 49 -0.57 0.98 -22.46
C ARG A 49 -0.12 -0.34 -23.07
N LEU A 50 -0.86 -1.42 -22.83
CA LEU A 50 -0.65 -2.73 -23.45
C LEU A 50 -1.22 -2.84 -24.87
N GLY A 51 -1.84 -1.78 -25.40
CA GLY A 51 -2.46 -1.79 -26.73
C GLY A 51 -3.76 -2.63 -26.80
N LEU A 52 -4.33 -3.03 -25.66
CA LEU A 52 -5.54 -3.84 -25.58
C LEU A 52 -6.81 -3.01 -25.82
N THR A 53 -6.77 -1.72 -25.51
CA THR A 53 -7.88 -0.79 -25.70
C THR A 53 -7.38 0.58 -26.18
N PRO A 54 -8.21 1.38 -26.87
CA PRO A 54 -7.84 2.74 -27.23
C PRO A 54 -7.76 3.65 -25.99
N TRP A 55 -6.86 4.65 -26.01
CA TRP A 55 -6.68 5.61 -24.92
C TRP A 55 -7.98 6.33 -24.48
N LYS A 56 -8.93 6.52 -25.41
CA LYS A 56 -10.21 7.18 -25.13
C LYS A 56 -10.99 6.56 -23.97
N HIS A 57 -10.86 5.24 -23.73
CA HIS A 57 -11.53 4.58 -22.60
C HIS A 57 -10.89 5.00 -21.27
N ALA A 58 -9.56 5.01 -21.19
CA ALA A 58 -8.84 5.52 -20.02
C ALA A 58 -9.18 7.00 -19.77
N HIS A 59 -9.16 7.81 -20.84
CA HIS A 59 -9.51 9.23 -20.74
C HIS A 59 -10.94 9.46 -20.23
N HIS A 60 -11.91 8.64 -20.65
CA HIS A 60 -13.30 8.76 -20.16
C HIS A 60 -13.38 8.56 -18.63
N TRP A 61 -12.71 7.55 -18.09
CA TRP A 61 -12.65 7.30 -16.64
C TRP A 61 -11.84 8.35 -15.88
N ILE A 62 -10.76 8.88 -16.47
CA ILE A 62 -10.00 10.00 -15.89
C ILE A 62 -10.89 11.23 -15.78
N THR A 63 -11.66 11.56 -16.83
CA THR A 63 -12.60 12.68 -16.81
C THR A 63 -13.68 12.49 -15.75
N GLU A 64 -14.25 11.29 -15.64
CA GLU A 64 -15.24 10.97 -14.61
C GLU A 64 -14.67 11.16 -13.19
N ALA A 65 -13.42 10.79 -12.96
CA ALA A 65 -12.77 10.95 -11.66
C ALA A 65 -12.63 12.41 -11.20
N VAL A 66 -12.76 13.37 -12.13
CA VAL A 66 -12.58 14.81 -11.89
C VAL A 66 -13.78 15.65 -12.36
N THR A 67 -14.97 15.04 -12.51
CA THR A 67 -16.19 15.77 -12.86
C THR A 67 -16.62 16.77 -11.78
N GLY A 68 -16.31 16.48 -10.52
CA GLY A 68 -16.54 17.37 -9.37
C GLY A 68 -15.30 18.12 -8.90
N GLU A 69 -15.45 18.89 -7.82
CA GLU A 69 -14.32 19.56 -7.17
C GLU A 69 -13.31 18.54 -6.60
N VAL A 70 -12.04 18.71 -6.96
CA VAL A 70 -10.96 17.89 -6.42
C VAL A 70 -10.54 18.46 -5.07
N SER A 71 -10.68 17.67 -4.00
CA SER A 71 -10.35 18.12 -2.66
C SER A 71 -8.84 18.23 -2.50
N ALA A 72 -8.35 19.35 -1.97
CA ALA A 72 -6.97 19.55 -1.52
C ALA A 72 -6.90 19.83 -0.01
N ALA A 73 -7.91 19.38 0.74
CA ALA A 73 -7.99 19.56 2.19
C ALA A 73 -6.91 18.75 2.91
N ASP A 74 -6.60 19.13 4.15
CA ASP A 74 -5.56 18.45 4.95
C ASP A 74 -5.91 16.99 5.30
N THR A 75 -7.18 16.61 5.17
CA THR A 75 -7.67 15.22 5.35
C THR A 75 -7.49 14.32 4.12
N THR A 76 -6.95 14.85 3.02
CA THR A 76 -6.68 14.09 1.79
C THR A 76 -5.41 13.26 1.91
N GLY A 77 -5.29 12.22 1.09
CA GLY A 77 -4.17 11.27 1.09
C GLY A 77 -4.05 10.57 -0.25
N LEU A 78 -3.15 9.58 -0.35
CA LEU A 78 -2.90 8.89 -1.63
C LEU A 78 -4.15 8.27 -2.25
N PHE A 79 -5.13 7.89 -1.43
CA PHE A 79 -6.35 7.24 -1.89
C PHE A 79 -7.58 8.15 -1.98
N LEU A 80 -7.45 9.45 -1.67
CA LEU A 80 -8.54 10.41 -1.79
C LEU A 80 -8.03 11.83 -2.07
N GLY A 81 -8.64 12.54 -3.02
CA GLY A 81 -8.39 13.96 -3.25
C GLY A 81 -7.26 14.22 -4.24
N ALA A 82 -6.63 15.38 -4.12
CA ALA A 82 -5.55 15.84 -4.99
C ALA A 82 -4.39 14.84 -5.12
N PRO A 83 -3.90 14.17 -4.05
CA PRO A 83 -2.85 13.16 -4.20
C PRO A 83 -3.30 11.93 -5.02
N ALA A 84 -4.55 11.48 -4.87
CA ALA A 84 -5.10 10.37 -5.64
C ALA A 84 -5.20 10.69 -7.14
N VAL A 85 -5.74 11.88 -7.47
CA VAL A 85 -5.84 12.34 -8.87
C VAL A 85 -4.44 12.55 -9.45
N ALA A 86 -3.50 13.12 -8.70
CA ALA A 86 -2.13 13.29 -9.18
C ALA A 86 -1.42 11.95 -9.42
N PHE A 87 -1.63 10.96 -8.54
CA PHE A 87 -1.14 9.60 -8.74
C PHE A 87 -1.72 9.01 -10.03
N LEU A 88 -3.04 9.07 -10.22
CA LEU A 88 -3.70 8.62 -11.44
C LEU A 88 -3.08 9.25 -12.69
N LEU A 89 -2.96 10.59 -12.73
CA LEU A 89 -2.39 11.30 -13.87
C LEU A 89 -0.89 11.00 -14.09
N SER A 90 -0.19 10.45 -13.10
CA SER A 90 1.21 9.97 -13.23
C SER A 90 1.36 8.63 -13.92
N THR A 91 0.26 7.95 -14.19
CA THR A 91 0.28 6.64 -14.87
C THR A 91 0.04 6.74 -16.38
N ALA A 92 -0.32 7.93 -16.88
CA ALA A 92 -0.49 8.18 -18.32
C ALA A 92 0.81 7.91 -19.10
N PRO A 93 0.73 7.33 -20.32
CA PRO A 93 1.91 7.10 -21.16
C PRO A 93 2.47 8.40 -21.76
N PRO A 94 3.78 8.42 -22.09
CA PRO A 94 4.42 9.61 -22.66
C PRO A 94 3.72 10.18 -23.91
N SER A 95 3.07 9.33 -24.71
CA SER A 95 2.35 9.75 -25.92
C SER A 95 1.17 10.69 -25.66
N VAL A 96 0.62 10.71 -24.44
CA VAL A 96 -0.59 11.46 -24.06
C VAL A 96 -0.41 12.27 -22.78
N GLU A 97 0.79 12.28 -22.19
CA GLU A 97 1.07 12.99 -20.93
C GLU A 97 0.79 14.49 -21.03
N HIS A 98 1.02 15.07 -22.22
CA HIS A 98 0.78 16.49 -22.52
C HIS A 98 -0.68 16.91 -22.31
N LEU A 99 -1.64 15.98 -22.42
CA LEU A 99 -3.06 16.25 -22.18
C LEU A 99 -3.37 16.60 -20.72
N TYR A 100 -2.47 16.23 -19.79
CA TYR A 100 -2.68 16.38 -18.35
C TYR A 100 -1.64 17.29 -17.68
N ALA A 101 -0.79 17.96 -18.47
CA ALA A 101 0.35 18.72 -17.95
C ALA A 101 -0.07 19.83 -16.97
N ASP A 102 -1.07 20.63 -17.33
CA ASP A 102 -1.55 21.75 -16.50
C ASP A 102 -2.20 21.27 -15.19
N ALA A 103 -2.98 20.18 -15.26
CA ALA A 103 -3.59 19.55 -14.10
C ALA A 103 -2.50 18.99 -13.15
N ARG A 104 -1.51 18.29 -13.70
CA ARG A 104 -0.37 17.76 -12.93
C ARG A 104 0.41 18.87 -12.24
N ALA A 105 0.70 19.98 -12.93
CA ALA A 105 1.41 21.11 -12.35
C ALA A 105 0.63 21.76 -11.20
N THR A 106 -0.68 21.93 -11.38
CA THR A 106 -1.58 22.48 -10.34
C THR A 106 -1.63 21.58 -9.12
N LEU A 107 -1.86 20.28 -9.32
CA LEU A 107 -1.93 19.30 -8.23
C LEU A 107 -0.58 19.16 -7.51
N HIS A 108 0.53 19.14 -8.24
CA HIS A 108 1.87 19.06 -7.65
C HIS A 108 2.12 20.20 -6.66
N ARG A 109 1.78 21.45 -7.01
CA ARG A 109 1.89 22.59 -6.08
C ARG A 109 1.08 22.37 -4.81
N HIS A 110 -0.18 21.96 -4.93
CA HIS A 110 -1.04 21.71 -3.77
C HIS A 110 -0.52 20.57 -2.89
N ILE A 111 0.00 19.50 -3.50
CA ILE A 111 0.56 18.35 -2.77
C ILE A 111 1.85 18.74 -2.04
N THR A 112 2.72 19.53 -2.67
CA THR A 112 3.94 20.06 -2.04
C THR A 112 3.59 20.92 -0.82
N GLU A 113 2.64 21.83 -0.95
CA GLU A 113 2.17 22.67 0.16
C GLU A 113 1.52 21.83 1.28
N LEU A 114 0.70 20.85 0.92
CA LEU A 114 0.05 19.90 1.85
C LEU A 114 1.10 19.08 2.63
N ALA A 115 2.09 18.51 1.93
CA ALA A 115 3.16 17.74 2.53
C ALA A 115 3.97 18.59 3.52
N HIS A 116 4.33 19.82 3.14
CA HIS A 116 5.04 20.74 4.03
C HIS A 116 4.26 21.01 5.32
N ARG A 117 2.99 21.46 5.20
CA ARG A 117 2.14 21.77 6.36
C ARG A 117 1.95 20.56 7.27
N ARG A 118 1.65 19.39 6.70
CA ARG A 118 1.41 18.17 7.49
C ARG A 118 2.68 17.66 8.15
N THR A 119 3.84 17.80 7.51
CA THR A 119 5.14 17.52 8.16
C THR A 119 5.41 18.50 9.31
N ASP A 120 5.14 19.81 9.15
CA ASP A 120 5.30 20.78 10.24
C ASP A 120 4.43 20.41 11.45
N THR A 121 3.14 20.16 11.24
CA THR A 121 2.21 19.71 12.29
C THR A 121 2.68 18.43 12.97
N ALA A 122 3.15 17.45 12.20
CA ALA A 122 3.59 16.18 12.72
C ALA A 122 4.89 16.31 13.55
N LEU A 123 5.83 17.16 13.13
CA LEU A 123 7.04 17.45 13.90
C LEU A 123 6.74 18.25 15.18
N GLU A 124 5.80 19.19 15.13
CA GLU A 124 5.30 19.88 16.33
C GLU A 124 4.68 18.89 17.31
N ARG A 125 3.87 17.93 16.85
CA ARG A 125 3.36 16.86 17.71
C ARG A 125 4.49 16.05 18.36
N ILE A 126 5.52 15.65 17.60
CA ILE A 126 6.69 14.96 18.16
C ILE A 126 7.33 15.79 19.27
N HIS A 127 7.52 17.10 19.06
CA HIS A 127 8.09 17.99 20.07
C HIS A 127 7.25 18.06 21.36
N HIS A 128 5.92 17.92 21.26
CA HIS A 128 5.03 17.86 22.42
C HIS A 128 4.93 16.45 23.05
N GLY A 129 5.61 15.44 22.49
CA GLY A 129 5.58 14.06 23.00
C GLY A 129 4.22 13.38 22.90
N ALA A 130 3.34 13.85 22.01
CA ALA A 130 1.98 13.33 21.85
C ALA A 130 1.92 12.11 20.91
N PRO A 131 0.93 11.20 21.12
CA PRO A 131 0.67 10.07 20.22
C PRO A 131 0.37 10.51 18.78
N ALA A 132 0.74 9.67 17.82
CA ALA A 132 0.44 9.88 16.41
C ALA A 132 -1.01 9.50 16.10
N SER A 133 -1.41 9.67 14.83
CA SER A 133 -2.65 9.12 14.29
C SER A 133 -2.41 8.50 12.91
N PHE A 134 -3.32 7.64 12.46
CA PHE A 134 -3.25 7.08 11.09
C PHE A 134 -3.20 8.16 10.01
N ALA A 135 -4.00 9.22 10.20
CA ALA A 135 -4.01 10.38 9.32
C ALA A 135 -2.69 11.15 9.32
N GLU A 136 -1.71 10.82 10.14
CA GLU A 136 -0.39 11.42 10.11
C GLU A 136 0.58 10.64 9.22
N TYR A 137 0.74 9.34 9.45
CA TYR A 137 1.86 8.57 8.88
C TYR A 137 1.47 7.46 7.91
N ASP A 138 0.23 7.00 7.88
CA ASP A 138 -0.09 5.78 7.15
C ASP A 138 -0.08 5.89 5.60
N VAL A 139 -0.34 4.77 4.92
CA VAL A 139 -0.37 4.70 3.44
C VAL A 139 -1.62 5.35 2.85
N PHE A 140 -2.77 5.26 3.52
CA PHE A 140 -4.05 5.67 2.96
C PHE A 140 -4.32 7.17 3.09
N TYR A 141 -4.12 7.70 4.28
CA TYR A 141 -4.41 9.05 4.71
C TYR A 141 -3.14 9.84 5.00
N GLY A 142 -2.06 9.17 5.38
CA GLY A 142 -0.84 9.73 5.93
C GLY A 142 0.20 10.24 4.93
N LEU A 143 1.30 10.73 5.50
CA LEU A 143 2.48 11.20 4.78
C LEU A 143 3.21 10.08 4.04
N THR A 144 3.08 8.80 4.46
CA THR A 144 3.64 7.68 3.69
C THR A 144 2.97 7.55 2.33
N GLY A 145 1.64 7.67 2.26
CA GLY A 145 0.93 7.68 0.98
C GLY A 145 1.33 8.85 0.08
N ILE A 146 1.40 10.05 0.65
CA ILE A 146 1.86 11.24 -0.09
C ILE A 146 3.30 11.06 -0.59
N GLY A 147 4.17 10.51 0.25
CA GLY A 147 5.55 10.17 -0.11
C GLY A 147 5.64 9.13 -1.23
N ALA A 148 4.73 8.15 -1.29
CA ALA A 148 4.67 7.19 -2.39
C ALA A 148 4.42 7.86 -3.75
N HIS A 149 3.53 8.87 -3.77
CA HIS A 149 3.31 9.69 -4.95
C HIS A 149 4.55 10.52 -5.30
N LEU A 150 5.10 11.26 -4.32
CA LEU A 150 6.25 12.14 -4.52
C LEU A 150 7.51 11.37 -4.95
N LEU A 151 7.75 10.16 -4.44
CA LEU A 151 8.89 9.32 -4.83
C LEU A 151 8.87 8.98 -6.33
N ARG A 152 7.70 9.00 -6.98
CA ARG A 152 7.57 8.78 -8.42
C ARG A 152 7.66 10.05 -9.25
N THR A 153 7.16 11.17 -8.72
CA THR A 153 6.94 12.38 -9.52
C THR A 153 7.98 13.46 -9.26
N ASP A 154 8.49 13.55 -8.04
CA ASP A 154 9.49 14.53 -7.61
C ASP A 154 10.37 13.98 -6.46
N PRO A 155 11.17 12.92 -6.71
CA PRO A 155 11.94 12.24 -5.67
C PRO A 155 13.03 13.10 -5.03
N GLY A 156 13.51 14.13 -5.72
CA GLY A 156 14.51 15.08 -5.21
C GLY A 156 13.92 16.37 -4.63
N GLY A 157 12.59 16.49 -4.61
CA GLY A 157 11.90 17.68 -4.14
C GLY A 157 11.90 17.85 -2.61
N THR A 158 11.75 19.08 -2.15
CA THR A 158 11.75 19.42 -0.72
C THR A 158 10.61 18.74 0.04
N ALA A 159 9.47 18.51 -0.61
CA ALA A 159 8.36 17.79 0.00
C ALA A 159 8.72 16.33 0.30
N MET A 160 9.44 15.66 -0.62
CA MET A 160 9.88 14.28 -0.41
C MET A 160 10.92 14.18 0.70
N GLU A 161 11.91 15.09 0.71
CA GLU A 161 12.90 15.21 1.78
C GLU A 161 12.24 15.36 3.16
N ARG A 162 11.26 16.25 3.27
CA ARG A 162 10.55 16.51 4.52
C ARG A 162 9.70 15.33 4.98
N VAL A 163 9.00 14.65 4.07
CA VAL A 163 8.26 13.41 4.37
C VAL A 163 9.20 12.35 4.94
N LEU A 164 10.34 12.10 4.28
CA LEU A 164 11.32 11.12 4.77
C LEU A 164 11.91 11.54 6.13
N GLY A 165 12.25 12.82 6.29
CA GLY A 165 12.77 13.36 7.56
C GLY A 165 11.79 13.17 8.71
N TYR A 166 10.50 13.39 8.47
CA TYR A 166 9.44 13.09 9.42
C TYR A 166 9.35 11.59 9.74
N LEU A 167 9.33 10.70 8.74
CA LEU A 167 9.24 9.26 8.98
C LEU A 167 10.46 8.71 9.73
N VAL A 168 11.64 9.31 9.54
CA VAL A 168 12.81 9.03 10.39
C VAL A 168 12.55 9.47 11.82
N ALA A 169 12.05 10.69 12.04
CA ALA A 169 11.73 11.19 13.38
C ALA A 169 10.66 10.33 14.08
N LEU A 170 9.68 9.80 13.34
CA LEU A 170 8.61 8.91 13.82
C LEU A 170 9.13 7.62 14.45
N THR A 171 10.32 7.14 14.05
CA THR A 171 10.90 5.91 14.63
C THR A 171 11.46 6.09 16.03
N ARG A 172 11.62 7.34 16.49
CA ARG A 172 12.10 7.63 17.85
C ARG A 172 11.00 7.37 18.86
N PRO A 173 11.30 6.78 20.04
CA PRO A 173 10.31 6.57 21.09
C PRO A 173 9.61 7.87 21.50
N LEU A 174 8.37 7.77 21.98
CA LEU A 174 7.64 8.92 22.51
C LEU A 174 8.30 9.47 23.79
N GLY A 175 7.95 10.73 24.10
CA GLY A 175 8.49 11.50 25.22
C GLY A 175 8.16 10.94 26.61
N GLU A 176 8.55 11.68 27.65
CA GLU A 176 8.54 11.20 29.04
C GLU A 176 7.19 10.70 29.57
N ASP A 177 6.09 11.32 29.15
CA ASP A 177 4.72 10.95 29.55
C ASP A 177 4.27 9.60 28.93
N HIS A 178 4.97 9.15 27.90
CA HIS A 178 4.70 7.95 27.11
C HIS A 178 5.92 7.01 27.07
N ARG A 179 6.73 7.02 28.13
CA ARG A 179 7.96 6.20 28.25
C ARG A 179 7.73 4.76 27.79
N GLY A 180 8.58 4.32 26.86
CA GLY A 180 8.59 2.95 26.34
C GLY A 180 7.65 2.69 25.16
N LEU A 181 6.84 3.66 24.75
CA LEU A 181 6.01 3.52 23.54
C LEU A 181 6.79 3.91 22.28
N PRO A 182 6.60 3.19 21.16
CA PRO A 182 7.18 3.57 19.88
C PRO A 182 6.59 4.90 19.39
N GLY A 183 7.34 5.65 18.58
CA GLY A 183 6.91 6.98 18.10
C GLY A 183 5.66 6.97 17.21
N TRP A 184 5.29 5.81 16.66
CA TRP A 184 4.06 5.59 15.88
C TRP A 184 2.88 5.07 16.71
N TRP A 185 2.96 5.12 18.04
CA TRP A 185 1.82 4.80 18.90
C TRP A 185 0.64 5.74 18.61
N VAL A 186 -0.55 5.17 18.44
CA VAL A 186 -1.81 5.92 18.30
C VAL A 186 -2.70 5.72 19.53
N ASP A 187 -3.50 6.71 19.89
CA ASP A 187 -4.38 6.69 21.06
C ASP A 187 -5.82 6.22 20.76
N HIS A 188 -6.21 6.20 19.49
CA HIS A 188 -7.49 5.69 19.02
C HIS A 188 -7.46 4.17 18.74
N GLY A 189 -8.64 3.55 18.61
CA GLY A 189 -8.79 2.18 18.17
C GLY A 189 -8.49 1.99 16.66
N PRO A 190 -8.42 0.74 16.17
CA PRO A 190 -8.13 0.46 14.76
C PRO A 190 -9.16 1.02 13.75
N ASN A 191 -10.38 1.30 14.20
CA ASN A 191 -11.42 1.98 13.41
C ASN A 191 -11.35 3.51 13.49
N ARG A 192 -10.32 4.07 14.15
CA ARG A 192 -10.12 5.51 14.42
C ARG A 192 -11.09 6.11 15.44
N GLU A 193 -11.81 5.26 16.18
CA GLU A 193 -12.70 5.66 17.28
C GLU A 193 -12.17 5.12 18.61
N ASP A 194 -12.68 5.63 19.72
CA ASP A 194 -12.37 5.08 21.04
C ASP A 194 -12.82 3.62 21.12
N SER A 195 -11.92 2.74 21.55
CA SER A 195 -12.18 1.30 21.62
C SER A 195 -11.86 0.75 23.00
N ALA A 196 -12.84 0.06 23.59
CA ALA A 196 -12.66 -0.66 24.85
C ALA A 196 -11.63 -1.81 24.74
N ASP A 197 -11.42 -2.34 23.53
CA ASP A 197 -10.45 -3.40 23.26
C ASP A 197 -9.01 -2.87 23.17
N PHE A 198 -8.84 -1.56 23.00
CA PHE A 198 -7.53 -0.89 22.88
C PHE A 198 -7.38 0.26 23.90
N PRO A 199 -7.50 -0.02 25.22
CA PRO A 199 -7.41 1.02 26.24
C PRO A 199 -6.01 1.64 26.23
N GLY A 200 -5.96 2.96 25.99
CA GLY A 200 -4.70 3.70 25.91
C GLY A 200 -3.93 3.52 24.61
N GLY A 201 -4.59 3.00 23.57
CA GLY A 201 -4.08 2.97 22.20
C GLY A 201 -3.32 1.72 21.80
N HIS A 202 -2.60 1.80 20.67
CA HIS A 202 -1.82 0.69 20.14
C HIS A 202 -0.66 1.12 19.23
N GLY A 203 0.32 0.24 19.07
CA GLY A 203 1.32 0.30 17.99
C GLY A 203 0.88 -0.61 16.84
N ASN A 204 0.68 -0.07 15.66
CA ASN A 204 0.19 -0.82 14.49
C ASN A 204 1.36 -1.37 13.64
N LEU A 205 1.35 -2.68 13.36
CA LEU A 205 2.40 -3.34 12.56
C LEU A 205 2.01 -3.58 11.09
N GLY A 206 0.78 -3.25 10.70
CA GLY A 206 0.31 -3.42 9.33
C GLY A 206 1.01 -2.52 8.31
N VAL A 207 0.85 -2.82 7.03
CA VAL A 207 1.24 -1.93 5.94
C VAL A 207 0.26 -0.76 5.79
N ALA A 208 -1.04 -1.06 5.89
CA ALA A 208 -2.10 -0.10 5.62
C ALA A 208 -2.07 1.10 6.57
N HIS A 209 -2.00 0.82 7.88
CA HIS A 209 -2.10 1.81 8.96
C HIS A 209 -0.92 1.77 9.94
N GLY A 210 0.09 0.96 9.66
CA GLY A 210 1.18 0.68 10.61
C GLY A 210 2.56 1.08 10.10
N ILE A 211 3.54 0.81 10.96
CA ILE A 211 4.93 1.20 10.74
C ILE A 211 5.56 0.49 9.52
N THR A 212 5.00 -0.65 9.12
CA THR A 212 5.47 -1.41 7.95
C THR A 212 5.20 -0.64 6.64
N GLY A 213 4.16 0.19 6.57
CA GLY A 213 3.94 1.09 5.44
C GLY A 213 5.07 2.11 5.30
N SER A 214 5.45 2.74 6.43
CA SER A 214 6.57 3.68 6.49
C SER A 214 7.90 2.99 6.13
N LEU A 215 8.10 1.74 6.57
CA LEU A 215 9.26 0.92 6.19
C LEU A 215 9.36 0.73 4.68
N LEU A 216 8.25 0.41 4.01
CA LEU A 216 8.22 0.26 2.56
C LEU A 216 8.70 1.55 1.87
N LEU A 217 8.16 2.71 2.26
CA LEU A 217 8.56 3.99 1.64
C LEU A 217 10.04 4.32 1.91
N LEU A 218 10.51 4.18 3.16
CA LEU A 218 11.90 4.46 3.53
C LEU A 218 12.88 3.55 2.77
N ALA A 219 12.57 2.27 2.68
CA ALA A 219 13.39 1.29 1.96
C ALA A 219 13.39 1.57 0.45
N GLN A 220 12.22 1.86 -0.13
CA GLN A 220 12.10 2.19 -1.55
C GLN A 220 12.85 3.47 -1.92
N ALA A 221 12.75 4.53 -1.11
CA ALA A 221 13.49 5.76 -1.33
C ALA A 221 15.01 5.49 -1.28
N LEU A 222 15.49 4.78 -0.26
CA LEU A 222 16.91 4.46 -0.12
C LEU A 222 17.43 3.61 -1.29
N ARG A 223 16.64 2.62 -1.74
CA ARG A 223 16.96 1.78 -2.90
C ARG A 223 17.07 2.58 -4.21
N ARG A 224 16.35 3.71 -4.33
CA ARG A 224 16.44 4.65 -5.46
C ARG A 224 17.52 5.72 -5.29
N GLY A 225 18.36 5.61 -4.24
CA GLY A 225 19.41 6.58 -3.94
C GLY A 225 18.89 7.89 -3.31
N ILE A 226 17.63 7.92 -2.87
CA ILE A 226 17.01 9.07 -2.20
C ILE A 226 17.12 8.85 -0.69
N ALA A 227 17.99 9.63 -0.05
CA ALA A 227 18.33 9.46 1.35
C ALA A 227 18.29 10.78 2.12
N VAL A 228 17.79 10.73 3.35
CA VAL A 228 17.91 11.77 4.37
C VAL A 228 18.72 11.28 5.58
N PRO A 229 19.31 12.17 6.40
CA PRO A 229 20.04 11.77 7.59
C PRO A 229 19.22 10.85 8.50
N GLY A 230 19.82 9.74 8.96
CA GLY A 230 19.17 8.77 9.86
C GLY A 230 18.26 7.75 9.17
N GLN A 231 18.05 7.80 7.85
CA GLN A 231 17.12 6.91 7.15
C GLN A 231 17.47 5.42 7.28
N SER A 232 18.75 5.04 7.10
CA SER A 232 19.16 3.64 7.27
C SER A 232 19.04 3.16 8.72
N GLU A 233 19.20 4.04 9.71
CA GLU A 233 19.00 3.72 11.12
C GLU A 233 17.51 3.51 11.41
N ALA A 234 16.64 4.40 10.93
CA ALA A 234 15.19 4.25 11.03
C ALA A 234 14.69 2.92 10.43
N ILE A 235 15.19 2.54 9.25
CA ILE A 235 14.87 1.23 8.64
C ILE A 235 15.27 0.09 9.59
N ARG A 236 16.49 0.11 10.13
CA ARG A 236 16.94 -0.91 11.09
C ARG A 236 16.09 -0.93 12.36
N THR A 237 15.76 0.22 12.93
CA THR A 237 14.89 0.33 14.11
C THR A 237 13.53 -0.34 13.87
N ILE A 238 12.92 -0.13 12.70
CA ILE A 238 11.64 -0.77 12.38
C ILE A 238 11.83 -2.29 12.20
N CYS A 239 12.89 -2.72 11.49
CA CYS A 239 13.19 -4.15 11.33
C CYS A 239 13.44 -4.85 12.67
N ASP A 240 14.20 -4.24 13.58
CA ASP A 240 14.47 -4.79 14.91
C ASP A 240 13.19 -4.86 15.75
N HIS A 241 12.30 -3.87 15.63
CA HIS A 241 10.99 -3.91 16.26
C HIS A 241 10.14 -5.07 15.71
N LEU A 242 10.09 -5.23 14.38
CA LEU A 242 9.37 -6.35 13.77
C LEU A 242 9.98 -7.71 14.17
N ASP A 243 11.30 -7.86 14.25
CA ASP A 243 11.94 -9.10 14.70
C ASP A 243 11.61 -9.41 16.16
N THR A 244 11.58 -8.39 17.02
CA THR A 244 11.19 -8.51 18.45
C THR A 244 9.78 -9.09 18.61
N TRP A 245 8.86 -8.70 17.73
CA TRP A 245 7.46 -9.13 17.80
C TRP A 245 7.12 -10.29 16.87
N ARG A 246 8.11 -10.83 16.15
CA ARG A 246 7.92 -12.00 15.29
C ARG A 246 7.58 -13.22 16.14
N GLN A 247 6.45 -13.82 15.84
CA GLN A 247 5.99 -15.07 16.42
C GLN A 247 6.26 -16.24 15.47
N GLN A 248 6.20 -17.46 16.01
CA GLN A 248 6.29 -18.70 15.23
C GLN A 248 4.95 -19.43 15.28
N SER A 249 4.58 -20.05 14.17
CA SER A 249 3.42 -20.96 14.07
C SER A 249 3.80 -22.20 13.26
N GLU A 250 2.90 -23.18 13.18
CA GLU A 250 3.07 -24.34 12.29
C GLU A 250 3.18 -23.93 10.81
N THR A 251 2.58 -22.80 10.44
CA THR A 251 2.57 -22.24 9.08
C THR A 251 3.70 -21.25 8.81
N GLY A 252 4.67 -21.15 9.73
CA GLY A 252 5.81 -20.25 9.64
C GLY A 252 5.70 -18.98 10.50
N PRO A 253 6.59 -18.00 10.28
CA PRO A 253 6.63 -16.78 11.06
C PRO A 253 5.42 -15.88 10.78
N TRP A 254 4.93 -15.22 11.84
CA TRP A 254 3.83 -14.27 11.75
C TRP A 254 4.04 -13.11 12.74
N TRP A 255 3.26 -12.04 12.55
CA TRP A 255 3.34 -10.84 13.37
C TRP A 255 1.94 -10.45 13.85
N PRO A 256 1.79 -9.99 15.10
CA PRO A 256 0.52 -9.43 15.56
C PRO A 256 0.18 -8.16 14.77
N GLU A 257 -1.10 -7.92 14.52
CA GLU A 257 -1.53 -6.72 13.78
C GLU A 257 -1.31 -5.43 14.60
N HIS A 258 -1.52 -5.54 15.91
CA HIS A 258 -1.49 -4.44 16.86
C HIS A 258 -0.78 -4.86 18.15
N LEU A 259 -0.06 -3.93 18.76
CA LEU A 259 0.57 -4.08 20.06
C LEU A 259 -0.08 -3.14 21.06
N THR A 260 -0.61 -3.69 22.14
CA THR A 260 -1.18 -2.96 23.27
C THR A 260 -0.11 -2.68 24.34
N ARG A 261 -0.41 -1.80 25.30
CA ARG A 261 0.48 -1.56 26.45
C ARG A 261 0.69 -2.84 27.28
N HIS A 262 -0.32 -3.70 27.31
CA HIS A 262 -0.22 -4.99 27.97
C HIS A 262 0.78 -5.89 27.24
N ASP A 263 0.74 -5.93 25.91
CA ASP A 263 1.70 -6.69 25.12
C ASP A 263 3.12 -6.19 25.40
N LEU A 264 3.35 -4.88 25.28
CA LEU A 264 4.67 -4.27 25.53
C LEU A 264 5.20 -4.57 26.94
N SER A 265 4.34 -4.60 27.96
CA SER A 265 4.77 -4.85 29.35
C SER A 265 5.02 -6.33 29.66
N THR A 266 4.33 -7.24 28.98
CA THR A 266 4.50 -8.69 29.17
C THR A 266 5.49 -9.32 28.19
N GLY A 267 5.81 -8.64 27.09
CA GLY A 267 6.63 -9.16 25.99
C GLY A 267 5.91 -10.23 25.15
N HIS A 268 4.59 -10.36 25.27
CA HIS A 268 3.80 -11.38 24.57
C HIS A 268 2.57 -10.74 23.91
N PRO A 269 2.31 -10.99 22.62
CA PRO A 269 1.12 -10.45 21.97
C PRO A 269 -0.14 -11.16 22.45
N HIS A 270 -1.22 -10.41 22.67
CA HIS A 270 -2.56 -10.94 22.96
C HIS A 270 -3.18 -11.70 21.78
N GLN A 271 -2.76 -11.41 20.54
CA GLN A 271 -3.24 -12.11 19.35
C GLN A 271 -2.86 -13.61 19.43
N PRO A 272 -3.81 -14.55 19.30
CA PRO A 272 -3.55 -15.97 19.58
C PRO A 272 -2.80 -16.72 18.47
N GLY A 273 -2.73 -16.17 17.26
CA GLY A 273 -2.14 -16.83 16.10
C GLY A 273 -2.16 -15.96 14.85
N PRO A 274 -1.62 -16.47 13.72
CA PRO A 274 -1.58 -15.73 12.47
C PRO A 274 -2.98 -15.38 11.97
N ALA A 275 -3.14 -14.14 11.53
CA ALA A 275 -4.30 -13.72 10.73
C ALA A 275 -4.10 -14.08 9.25
N ARG A 276 -5.08 -13.74 8.40
CA ARG A 276 -4.98 -13.92 6.95
C ARG A 276 -3.69 -13.27 6.40
N PRO A 277 -3.02 -13.85 5.39
CA PRO A 277 -1.75 -13.35 4.90
C PRO A 277 -1.94 -12.19 3.91
N SER A 278 -2.63 -11.12 4.31
CA SER A 278 -2.93 -9.98 3.44
C SER A 278 -1.78 -8.99 3.27
N TRP A 279 -1.88 -8.12 2.26
CA TRP A 279 -0.99 -6.97 2.08
C TRP A 279 -1.18 -5.95 3.21
N CYS A 280 -2.42 -5.56 3.53
CA CYS A 280 -2.71 -4.50 4.50
C CYS A 280 -2.29 -4.85 5.92
N TYR A 281 -2.60 -6.07 6.36
CA TYR A 281 -2.30 -6.64 7.66
C TYR A 281 -1.95 -8.12 7.48
N GLY A 282 -0.70 -8.50 7.74
CA GLY A 282 -0.28 -9.89 7.65
C GLY A 282 1.10 -10.07 7.04
N THR A 283 1.52 -11.34 7.01
CA THR A 283 2.89 -11.72 6.62
C THR A 283 3.25 -11.29 5.19
N THR A 284 2.31 -11.25 4.24
CA THR A 284 2.60 -10.84 2.86
C THR A 284 3.15 -9.42 2.78
N GLY A 285 2.48 -8.45 3.41
CA GLY A 285 2.93 -7.06 3.44
C GLY A 285 4.23 -6.88 4.23
N ILE A 286 4.32 -7.50 5.41
CA ILE A 286 5.49 -7.40 6.30
C ILE A 286 6.73 -8.04 5.67
N ALA A 287 6.59 -9.20 5.04
CA ALA A 287 7.69 -9.88 4.37
C ALA A 287 8.18 -9.09 3.14
N ARG A 288 7.29 -8.49 2.34
CA ARG A 288 7.71 -7.59 1.26
C ARG A 288 8.49 -6.39 1.79
N ALA A 289 8.04 -5.79 2.89
CA ALA A 289 8.73 -4.66 3.51
C ALA A 289 10.13 -5.03 4.02
N GLY A 290 10.25 -6.16 4.70
CA GLY A 290 11.54 -6.66 5.17
C GLY A 290 12.49 -7.07 4.04
N GLN A 291 11.97 -7.65 2.94
CA GLN A 291 12.76 -7.93 1.74
C GLN A 291 13.34 -6.63 1.15
N LEU A 292 12.49 -5.61 0.98
CA LEU A 292 12.91 -4.30 0.47
C LEU A 292 13.90 -3.60 1.40
N ALA A 293 13.73 -3.72 2.72
CA ALA A 293 14.68 -3.22 3.70
C ALA A 293 16.04 -3.91 3.58
N GLY A 294 16.07 -5.24 3.45
CA GLY A 294 17.29 -6.01 3.21
C GLY A 294 18.03 -5.54 1.95
N ILE A 295 17.29 -5.34 0.85
CA ILE A 295 17.87 -4.81 -0.40
C ILE A 295 18.43 -3.40 -0.19
N ALA A 296 17.64 -2.50 0.41
CA ALA A 296 18.03 -1.10 0.61
C ALA A 296 19.25 -0.94 1.54
N LEU A 297 19.41 -1.83 2.51
CA LEU A 297 20.53 -1.86 3.45
C LEU A 297 21.73 -2.69 2.96
N ASN A 298 21.62 -3.38 1.82
CA ASN A 298 22.54 -4.43 1.38
C ASN A 298 22.74 -5.54 2.45
N ASP A 299 21.68 -5.88 3.19
CA ASP A 299 21.65 -6.96 4.16
C ASP A 299 20.96 -8.19 3.56
N THR A 300 21.76 -9.07 2.97
CA THR A 300 21.29 -10.32 2.35
C THR A 300 20.63 -11.26 3.37
N LYS A 301 21.06 -11.25 4.64
CA LYS A 301 20.47 -12.12 5.66
C LYS A 301 19.06 -11.66 5.98
N LEU A 302 18.86 -10.35 6.14
CA LEU A 302 17.54 -9.75 6.33
C LEU A 302 16.64 -10.04 5.12
N GLN A 303 17.14 -9.85 3.90
CA GLN A 303 16.41 -10.16 2.68
C GLN A 303 15.94 -11.62 2.68
N VAL A 304 16.85 -12.59 2.77
CA VAL A 304 16.53 -14.03 2.72
C VAL A 304 15.57 -14.44 3.85
N THR A 305 15.69 -13.86 5.04
CA THR A 305 14.78 -14.15 6.17
C THR A 305 13.33 -13.80 5.85
N HIS A 306 13.09 -12.63 5.26
CA HIS A 306 11.75 -12.22 4.89
C HIS A 306 11.26 -12.89 3.61
N GLU A 307 12.16 -13.22 2.68
CA GLU A 307 11.83 -14.06 1.53
C GLU A 307 11.30 -15.43 1.98
N ASP A 308 11.99 -16.08 2.92
CA ASP A 308 11.54 -17.36 3.46
C ASP A 308 10.18 -17.25 4.18
N ALA A 309 9.93 -16.18 4.94
CA ALA A 309 8.62 -15.92 5.54
C ALA A 309 7.49 -15.80 4.50
N LEU A 310 7.74 -15.08 3.40
CA LEU A 310 6.79 -14.95 2.30
C LEU A 310 6.55 -16.30 1.60
N HIS A 311 7.61 -17.07 1.38
CA HIS A 311 7.48 -18.40 0.80
C HIS A 311 6.62 -19.32 1.67
N GLN A 312 6.92 -19.42 2.96
CA GLN A 312 6.20 -20.30 3.88
C GLN A 312 4.70 -19.97 3.90
N VAL A 313 4.35 -18.69 4.09
CA VAL A 313 2.94 -18.30 4.20
C VAL A 313 2.15 -18.48 2.88
N LEU A 314 2.80 -18.29 1.73
CA LEU A 314 2.15 -18.39 0.41
C LEU A 314 2.22 -19.79 -0.22
N THR A 315 2.82 -20.76 0.47
CA THR A 315 2.78 -22.18 0.08
C THR A 315 2.05 -23.05 1.09
N ASP A 316 1.65 -22.49 2.24
CA ASP A 316 0.86 -23.19 3.24
C ASP A 316 -0.63 -23.28 2.84
N PRO A 317 -1.21 -24.50 2.74
CA PRO A 317 -2.60 -24.66 2.35
C PRO A 317 -3.63 -24.06 3.33
N VAL A 318 -3.32 -24.00 4.63
CA VAL A 318 -4.24 -23.47 5.65
C VAL A 318 -4.33 -21.95 5.54
N GLN A 319 -3.17 -21.29 5.41
CA GLN A 319 -3.07 -19.85 5.15
C GLN A 319 -3.77 -19.47 3.85
N LEU A 320 -3.51 -20.21 2.75
CA LEU A 320 -4.18 -19.94 1.47
C LEU A 320 -5.69 -20.18 1.53
N ALA A 321 -6.17 -21.15 2.31
CA ALA A 321 -7.60 -21.39 2.51
C ALA A 321 -8.30 -20.28 3.31
N SER A 322 -7.57 -19.48 4.10
CA SER A 322 -8.12 -18.35 4.85
C SER A 322 -8.46 -17.14 3.97
N ILE A 323 -8.01 -17.12 2.71
CA ILE A 323 -8.20 -15.99 1.79
C ILE A 323 -9.57 -16.10 1.12
N THR A 324 -10.52 -15.28 1.56
CA THR A 324 -11.90 -15.26 1.02
C THR A 324 -12.17 -14.13 0.04
N ASP A 325 -11.29 -13.12 0.01
CA ASP A 325 -11.45 -11.91 -0.81
C ASP A 325 -10.62 -11.97 -2.09
N ASN A 326 -11.10 -11.28 -3.12
CA ASN A 326 -10.42 -11.21 -4.42
C ASN A 326 -9.53 -9.96 -4.55
N GLY A 327 -9.82 -8.89 -3.80
CA GLY A 327 -9.23 -7.56 -3.97
C GLY A 327 -7.74 -7.44 -3.61
N LEU A 328 -7.21 -6.23 -3.77
CA LEU A 328 -5.81 -5.89 -3.53
C LEU A 328 -5.47 -5.71 -2.05
N CYS A 329 -6.38 -5.19 -1.23
CA CYS A 329 -6.08 -4.89 0.17
C CYS A 329 -5.74 -6.14 0.97
N HIS A 330 -6.62 -7.14 0.86
CA HIS A 330 -6.58 -8.34 1.67
C HIS A 330 -7.02 -9.62 0.96
N GLY A 331 -7.07 -9.57 -0.37
CA GLY A 331 -7.47 -10.71 -1.19
C GLY A 331 -6.34 -11.27 -2.05
N TRP A 332 -6.73 -12.21 -2.91
CA TRP A 332 -5.83 -12.90 -3.83
C TRP A 332 -5.08 -11.97 -4.77
N ALA A 333 -5.70 -10.88 -5.25
CA ALA A 333 -5.02 -9.95 -6.17
C ALA A 333 -3.83 -9.26 -5.50
N GLY A 334 -3.96 -8.84 -4.24
CA GLY A 334 -2.87 -8.20 -3.50
C GLY A 334 -1.72 -9.15 -3.21
N ILE A 335 -2.06 -10.39 -2.84
CA ILE A 335 -1.10 -11.46 -2.60
C ILE A 335 -0.34 -11.80 -3.88
N TYR A 336 -1.06 -12.01 -4.98
CA TYR A 336 -0.46 -12.30 -6.28
C TYR A 336 0.46 -11.18 -6.74
N GLN A 337 0.00 -9.92 -6.69
CA GLN A 337 0.79 -8.77 -7.12
C GLN A 337 2.06 -8.60 -6.26
N THR A 338 1.94 -8.79 -4.95
CA THR A 338 3.09 -8.74 -4.03
C THR A 338 4.08 -9.86 -4.34
N ALA A 339 3.61 -11.09 -4.61
CA ALA A 339 4.46 -12.20 -4.99
C ALA A 339 5.21 -11.95 -6.31
N VAL A 340 4.58 -11.35 -7.31
CA VAL A 340 5.23 -10.96 -8.58
C VAL A 340 6.37 -9.99 -8.35
N ARG A 341 6.15 -8.95 -7.53
CA ARG A 341 7.19 -7.97 -7.21
C ARG A 341 8.31 -8.57 -6.35
N ALA A 342 7.97 -9.33 -5.33
CA ALA A 342 8.94 -10.02 -4.49
C ALA A 342 9.81 -11.00 -5.30
N ALA A 343 9.21 -11.76 -6.21
CA ALA A 343 9.91 -12.68 -7.10
C ALA A 343 10.92 -11.99 -8.02
N SER A 344 10.61 -10.77 -8.48
CA SER A 344 11.49 -10.00 -9.37
C SER A 344 12.77 -9.55 -8.68
N ASP A 345 12.69 -9.30 -7.37
CA ASP A 345 13.83 -8.89 -6.53
C ASP A 345 14.51 -10.05 -5.80
N ALA A 346 14.02 -11.29 -5.96
CA ALA A 346 14.35 -12.39 -5.07
C ALA A 346 15.77 -12.96 -5.26
N LEU A 347 16.47 -13.17 -4.15
CA LEU A 347 17.66 -14.01 -4.13
C LEU A 347 17.27 -15.48 -4.07
N ASP A 348 16.25 -15.82 -3.26
CA ASP A 348 15.73 -17.17 -3.11
C ASP A 348 15.05 -17.67 -4.40
N PRO A 349 15.55 -18.76 -5.03
CA PRO A 349 14.91 -19.37 -6.19
C PRO A 349 13.47 -19.81 -5.95
N ARG A 350 13.09 -20.16 -4.71
CA ARG A 350 11.72 -20.56 -4.36
C ARG A 350 10.73 -19.40 -4.56
N LEU A 351 11.15 -18.18 -4.25
CA LEU A 351 10.33 -16.99 -4.46
C LEU A 351 10.08 -16.71 -5.93
N ARG A 352 11.10 -16.93 -6.76
CA ARG A 352 10.98 -16.79 -8.22
C ARG A 352 9.92 -17.73 -8.81
N ALA A 353 9.63 -18.85 -8.15
CA ALA A 353 8.57 -19.78 -8.56
C ALA A 353 7.17 -19.44 -8.01
N LEU A 354 7.04 -18.59 -6.99
CA LEU A 354 5.75 -18.29 -6.34
C LEU A 354 4.68 -17.77 -7.31
N PRO A 355 4.95 -16.81 -8.22
CA PRO A 355 3.92 -16.34 -9.16
C PRO A 355 3.36 -17.47 -10.02
N ALA A 356 4.18 -18.44 -10.41
CA ALA A 356 3.74 -19.60 -11.17
C ALA A 356 2.88 -20.54 -10.31
N LEU A 357 3.25 -20.78 -9.04
CA LEU A 357 2.45 -21.59 -8.11
C LEU A 357 1.06 -20.98 -7.85
N LEU A 358 1.00 -19.66 -7.67
CA LEU A 358 -0.25 -18.94 -7.41
C LEU A 358 -1.10 -18.72 -8.67
N SER A 359 -0.52 -18.89 -9.87
CA SER A 359 -1.16 -18.61 -11.16
C SER A 359 -2.44 -19.42 -11.43
N THR A 360 -2.57 -20.60 -10.82
CA THR A 360 -3.75 -21.45 -10.92
C THR A 360 -4.78 -21.09 -9.85
N ALA A 361 -4.33 -20.99 -8.58
CA ALA A 361 -5.22 -20.72 -7.46
C ALA A 361 -5.91 -19.37 -7.56
N PHE A 362 -5.23 -18.33 -8.03
CA PHE A 362 -5.79 -16.99 -8.09
C PHE A 362 -7.03 -16.89 -9.01
N PRO A 363 -6.98 -17.26 -10.31
CA PRO A 363 -8.17 -17.26 -11.16
C PRO A 363 -9.26 -18.23 -10.67
N ASP A 364 -8.88 -19.43 -10.20
CA ASP A 364 -9.84 -20.45 -9.75
C ASP A 364 -10.69 -19.97 -8.56
N ARG A 365 -10.09 -19.19 -7.65
CA ARG A 365 -10.74 -18.63 -6.46
C ARG A 365 -11.42 -17.29 -6.73
N THR A 366 -11.15 -16.67 -7.88
CA THR A 366 -11.77 -15.42 -8.29
C THR A 366 -13.14 -15.69 -8.88
N HIS A 367 -14.18 -15.61 -8.06
CA HIS A 367 -15.57 -15.69 -8.51
C HIS A 367 -16.20 -14.30 -8.61
N PRO A 368 -16.55 -13.82 -9.82
CA PRO A 368 -17.35 -12.60 -9.97
C PRO A 368 -18.76 -12.85 -9.40
N SER A 369 -19.06 -12.33 -8.22
CA SER A 369 -20.43 -12.34 -7.65
C SER A 369 -21.30 -11.22 -8.23
N GLU A 370 -22.62 -11.22 -8.08
CA GLU A 370 -23.45 -10.13 -8.65
C GLU A 370 -23.40 -8.82 -7.83
N ASP A 371 -23.13 -8.89 -6.51
CA ASP A 371 -23.26 -7.76 -5.58
C ASP A 371 -21.95 -7.13 -5.07
N ARG A 372 -20.84 -7.11 -5.84
CA ARG A 372 -19.54 -6.66 -5.29
C ARG A 372 -18.95 -5.41 -5.91
N ASN A 373 -18.24 -4.69 -5.03
CA ASN A 373 -17.43 -3.50 -5.21
C ASN A 373 -16.66 -3.48 -6.55
N LEU A 374 -16.83 -2.41 -7.33
CA LEU A 374 -16.21 -2.22 -8.64
C LEU A 374 -14.82 -1.58 -8.57
N GLY A 375 -14.48 -1.02 -7.41
CA GLY A 375 -13.29 -0.21 -7.19
C GLY A 375 -11.96 -0.97 -7.26
N PHE A 376 -10.90 -0.23 -7.03
CA PHE A 376 -9.51 -0.70 -7.07
C PHE A 376 -9.17 -1.61 -5.89
N LEU A 377 -9.34 -1.11 -4.66
CA LEU A 377 -8.67 -1.70 -3.50
C LEU A 377 -9.30 -3.03 -3.07
N ASN A 378 -10.62 -3.11 -3.07
CA ASN A 378 -11.39 -4.30 -2.66
C ASN A 378 -12.21 -4.91 -3.81
N GLY A 379 -12.14 -4.32 -5.00
CA GLY A 379 -13.10 -4.57 -6.07
C GLY A 379 -12.51 -5.15 -7.34
N TYR A 380 -13.33 -5.11 -8.39
CA TYR A 380 -13.01 -5.68 -9.69
C TYR A 380 -11.88 -4.99 -10.41
N ALA A 381 -11.73 -3.67 -10.28
CA ALA A 381 -10.65 -2.98 -10.98
C ALA A 381 -9.27 -3.46 -10.52
N GLY A 382 -9.04 -3.63 -9.21
CA GLY A 382 -7.78 -4.16 -8.70
C GLY A 382 -7.58 -5.64 -9.00
N THR A 383 -8.65 -6.43 -8.92
CA THR A 383 -8.60 -7.85 -9.31
C THR A 383 -8.22 -8.01 -10.79
N ALA A 384 -8.83 -7.22 -11.66
CA ALA A 384 -8.55 -7.19 -13.10
C ALA A 384 -7.12 -6.68 -13.40
N LEU A 385 -6.59 -5.73 -12.62
CA LEU A 385 -5.21 -5.27 -12.75
C LEU A 385 -4.19 -6.36 -12.42
N ALA A 386 -4.40 -7.12 -11.33
CA ALA A 386 -3.55 -8.27 -10.99
C ALA A 386 -3.68 -9.41 -12.02
N LEU A 387 -4.90 -9.69 -12.52
CA LEU A 387 -5.10 -10.65 -13.61
C LEU A 387 -4.46 -10.17 -14.92
N THR A 388 -4.44 -8.88 -15.19
CA THR A 388 -3.72 -8.31 -16.34
C THR A 388 -2.23 -8.62 -16.22
N THR A 389 -1.63 -8.40 -15.04
CA THR A 389 -0.23 -8.79 -14.76
C THR A 389 0.01 -10.28 -14.99
N LEU A 390 -0.88 -11.14 -14.48
CA LEU A 390 -0.83 -12.59 -14.67
C LEU A 390 -0.87 -13.00 -16.15
N THR A 391 -1.78 -12.41 -16.93
CA THR A 391 -1.96 -12.74 -18.35
C THR A 391 -0.84 -12.19 -19.23
N ALA A 392 -0.31 -11.02 -18.91
CA ALA A 392 0.76 -10.37 -19.67
C ALA A 392 2.15 -10.95 -19.35
N GLN A 393 2.31 -11.62 -18.21
CA GLN A 393 3.56 -12.26 -17.75
C GLN A 393 4.75 -11.31 -17.63
N HIS A 394 4.50 -10.03 -17.35
CA HIS A 394 5.51 -9.03 -17.03
C HIS A 394 4.97 -8.05 -15.98
N SER A 395 5.85 -7.28 -15.35
CA SER A 395 5.45 -6.25 -14.38
C SER A 395 4.54 -5.19 -15.02
N PRO A 396 3.65 -4.54 -14.26
CA PRO A 396 2.77 -3.48 -14.78
C PRO A 396 3.53 -2.36 -15.49
N THR A 397 3.01 -1.94 -16.64
CA THR A 397 3.65 -0.91 -17.48
C THR A 397 3.32 0.50 -17.03
N SER A 398 2.18 0.71 -16.37
CA SER A 398 1.76 1.98 -15.77
C SER A 398 2.39 2.25 -14.40
N GLY A 399 2.84 1.17 -13.74
CA GLY A 399 3.26 1.20 -12.33
C GLY A 399 2.12 1.54 -11.38
N TRP A 400 0.88 1.17 -11.69
CA TRP A 400 -0.29 1.37 -10.83
C TRP A 400 -0.10 0.82 -9.41
N ASP A 401 0.68 -0.24 -9.25
CA ASP A 401 0.91 -0.95 -8.00
C ASP A 401 1.88 -0.24 -7.05
N ALA A 402 2.52 0.85 -7.49
CA ALA A 402 3.35 1.67 -6.61
C ALA A 402 2.55 2.38 -5.51
N CYS A 403 1.22 2.53 -5.66
CA CYS A 403 0.38 3.02 -4.57
C CYS A 403 0.23 2.01 -3.40
N LEU A 404 0.64 0.76 -3.61
CA LEU A 404 0.74 -0.27 -2.58
C LEU A 404 2.17 -0.37 -2.00
N LEU A 405 3.11 0.46 -2.52
CA LEU A 405 4.53 0.49 -2.14
C LEU A 405 5.25 -0.87 -2.25
N ILE A 406 4.75 -1.76 -3.10
CA ILE A 406 5.33 -3.10 -3.32
C ILE A 406 6.28 -3.16 -4.52
N ASP A 407 6.44 -2.09 -5.30
CA ASP A 407 7.08 -2.10 -6.63
C ASP A 407 8.57 -2.37 -6.67
#